data_AF-A0A2N2BTU9-F1
#
_entry.id   AF-A0A2N2BTU9-F1
#
_cell.length_a   1.000
_cell.length_b   1.000
_cell.length_c   1.000
_cell.angle_alpha   90.00
_cell.angle_beta   90.00
_cell.angle_gamma   90.00
#
_symmetry.space_group_name_H-M   'P 1'
#
loop_
_entity.id
_entity.type
_entity.pdbx_description
1 polymer ?
#
loop_
_entity_poly.entity_id
_entity_poly.type
_entity_poly.pdbx_seq_one_letter_code
_entity_poly.pdbx_strand_id
1 'polypeptide(L)' 'MSDNLIKPGTDNQPAGKYGEVGPRGGKVKNPHKATLDPGDRLPPTSEKGNKWKKK' A
#
# COMPACT_ATOMS: atom_id res chain seq x y z
N MET A 1 -17.44 3.87 -0.20
CA MET A 1 -16.13 4.54 -0.36
C MET A 1 -15.21 3.56 -1.07
N SER A 2 -14.81 3.88 -2.29
CA SER A 2 -13.97 3.04 -3.14
C SER A 2 -12.65 2.77 -2.43
N ASP A 3 -12.40 1.52 -2.07
CA ASP A 3 -11.15 1.09 -1.48
C ASP A 3 -10.03 1.37 -2.50
N ASN A 4 -9.35 2.52 -2.36
CA ASN A 4 -8.26 2.93 -3.26
C ASN A 4 -7.05 2.03 -2.97
N LEU A 5 -7.07 0.83 -3.53
CA LEU A 5 -6.00 -0.15 -3.44
C LEU A 5 -4.90 0.21 -4.45
N ILE A 6 -3.77 0.67 -3.93
CA ILE A 6 -2.65 1.15 -4.72
C ILE A 6 -1.67 -0.01 -4.97
N LYS A 7 -1.08 -0.07 -6.16
CA LYS A 7 -0.10 -1.11 -6.47
C LYS A 7 1.24 -0.81 -5.78
N PRO A 8 2.02 -1.82 -5.38
CA PRO A 8 3.41 -1.60 -5.03
C PRO A 8 4.16 -0.94 -6.17
N GLY A 9 5.15 -0.11 -5.84
CA GLY A 9 5.95 0.59 -6.82
C GLY A 9 5.21 1.71 -7.55
N THR A 10 4.03 2.13 -7.09
CA THR A 10 3.40 3.38 -7.54
C THR A 10 4.11 4.57 -6.90
N ASP A 11 4.43 5.56 -7.71
CA ASP A 11 5.05 6.83 -7.36
C ASP A 11 4.01 7.92 -7.11
N ASN A 12 4.48 9.09 -6.67
CA ASN A 12 3.68 10.30 -6.47
C ASN A 12 2.42 10.08 -5.63
N GLN A 13 2.50 9.15 -4.68
CA GLN A 13 1.41 8.93 -3.73
C GLN A 13 1.44 10.00 -2.65
N PRO A 14 0.27 10.41 -2.12
CA PRO A 14 0.23 11.44 -1.09
C PRO A 14 0.99 10.97 0.14
N ALA A 15 1.75 11.86 0.77
CA ALA A 15 2.47 11.52 1.99
C ALA A 15 1.52 10.96 3.07
N GLY A 16 2.05 10.05 3.88
CA GLY A 16 1.31 9.42 4.97
C GLY A 16 1.59 7.93 5.13
N LYS A 17 0.73 7.29 5.92
CA LYS A 17 0.88 5.87 6.30
C LYS A 17 0.03 4.97 5.41
N TYR A 18 0.65 3.92 4.92
CA TYR A 18 0.06 2.90 4.08
C TYR A 18 0.13 1.55 4.80
N GLY A 19 -0.98 0.82 4.76
CA GLY A 19 -1.06 -0.56 5.23
C GLY A 19 -1.14 -1.51 4.05
N GLU A 20 -0.35 -2.56 4.08
CA GLU A 20 -0.47 -3.66 3.12
C GLU A 20 -1.81 -4.37 3.31
N VAL A 21 -2.45 -4.66 2.19
CA VAL A 21 -3.71 -5.39 2.09
C VAL A 21 -3.61 -6.40 0.96
N GLY A 22 -4.46 -7.42 1.01
CA GLY A 22 -4.49 -8.46 -0.02
C GLY A 22 -4.88 -7.91 -1.39
N PRO A 23 -4.84 -8.76 -2.44
CA PRO A 23 -5.12 -8.32 -3.82
C PRO A 23 -6.48 -7.67 -4.04
N ARG A 24 -7.43 -8.02 -3.15
CA ARG A 24 -8.81 -7.52 -3.12
C ARG A 24 -9.10 -6.60 -1.92
N GLY A 25 -8.08 -6.11 -1.20
CA GLY A 25 -8.26 -5.25 -0.02
C GLY A 25 -8.54 -5.99 1.29
N GLY A 26 -8.38 -7.31 1.31
CA GLY A 26 -8.51 -8.11 2.53
C GLY A 26 -7.35 -7.90 3.51
N LYS A 27 -7.50 -8.34 4.76
CA LYS A 27 -6.41 -8.36 5.73
C LYS A 27 -5.39 -9.43 5.34
N VAL A 28 -4.11 -9.06 5.32
CA VAL A 28 -2.99 -10.00 5.20
C VAL A 28 -2.47 -10.35 6.58
N LYS A 29 -1.88 -11.55 6.72
CA LYS A 29 -1.23 -11.98 7.96
C LYS A 29 0.09 -11.22 8.09
N ASN A 30 0.25 -10.45 9.16
CA ASN A 30 1.41 -9.57 9.39
C ASN A 30 1.60 -8.50 8.28
N PRO A 31 0.66 -7.54 8.15
CA PRO A 31 0.71 -6.54 7.09
C PRO A 31 1.95 -5.65 7.21
N HIS A 32 2.68 -5.46 6.11
CA HIS A 32 3.67 -4.39 6.06
C HIS A 32 3.01 -3.02 6.22
N LYS A 33 3.79 -2.10 6.78
CA LYS A 33 3.41 -0.70 6.93
C LYS A 33 4.48 0.13 6.24
N ALA A 34 4.07 0.98 5.32
CA ALA A 34 4.95 1.94 4.67
C ALA A 34 4.54 3.33 5.10
N THR A 35 5.53 4.17 5.39
CA THR A 35 5.33 5.61 5.54
C THR A 35 5.97 6.24 4.32
N LEU A 36 5.22 7.03 3.57
CA LEU A 36 5.73 7.75 2.40
C LEU A 36 5.81 9.23 2.71
N ASP A 37 6.89 9.85 2.22
CA ASP A 37 7.02 11.29 2.12
C ASP A 37 6.69 11.77 0.69
N PRO A 38 6.48 13.09 0.47
CA PRO A 38 6.16 13.62 -0.85
C PRO A 38 7.28 13.30 -1.86
N GLY A 39 6.93 12.61 -2.94
CA GLY A 39 7.89 12.17 -3.97
C GLY A 39 8.42 10.75 -3.78
N ASP A 40 8.07 10.09 -2.67
CA ASP A 40 8.45 8.69 -2.46
C ASP A 40 7.62 7.73 -3.31
N ARG A 41 8.24 6.56 -3.54
CA ARG A 41 7.63 5.42 -4.21
C ARG A 41 7.19 4.38 -3.19
N LEU A 42 5.99 3.83 -3.37
CA LEU A 42 5.51 2.72 -2.55
C LEU A 42 6.46 1.52 -2.63
N PRO A 43 6.91 0.98 -1.49
CA PRO A 43 7.76 -0.20 -1.49
C PRO A 43 7.02 -1.43 -2.05
N PRO A 44 7.75 -2.48 -2.45
CA PRO A 44 7.13 -3.75 -2.77
C PRO A 44 6.36 -4.32 -1.58
N THR A 45 5.27 -5.02 -1.86
CA THR A 45 4.49 -5.75 -0.85
C THR A 45 5.13 -7.11 -0.54
N SER A 46 4.73 -7.72 0.58
CA SER A 46 5.27 -9.00 1.05
C SER A 46 4.99 -10.14 0.08
N GLU A 47 3.77 -10.16 -0.48
CA GLU A 47 3.37 -11.15 -1.48
C GLU A 47 2.98 -10.49 -2.81
N LYS A 48 3.14 -11.27 -3.89
CA LYS A 48 2.77 -10.84 -5.23
C LYS A 48 1.27 -10.65 -5.33
N GLY A 49 0.86 -9.45 -5.77
CA GLY A 49 -0.54 -9.10 -5.96
C GLY A 49 -1.16 -8.38 -4.77
N ASN A 50 -0.49 -8.34 -3.62
CA ASN A 50 -0.88 -7.46 -2.53
C ASN A 50 -0.81 -5.99 -2.97
N LYS A 51 -1.52 -5.15 -2.24
CA LYS A 51 -1.72 -3.74 -2.53
C LYS A 51 -1.52 -2.92 -1.26
N TRP A 52 -1.44 -1.61 -1.44
CA TRP A 52 -1.34 -0.63 -0.38
C TRP A 52 -2.67 0.08 -0.21
N LYS A 53 -3.11 0.22 1.03
CA LYS A 53 -4.26 1.04 1.40
C LYS A 53 -3.78 2.18 2.29
N LYS A 54 -4.09 3.41 1.92
CA LYS A 54 -3.83 4.56 2.79
C LYS A 54 -4.66 4.41 4.07
N LYS A 55 -4.01 4.54 5.23
CA LYS A 55 -4.67 4.54 6.53
C LYS A 55 -5.09 5.94 6.95
#